data_AF-A0AAC9XZW2-F1
#
_entry.id   AF-A0AAC9XZW2-F1
#
_cell.length_a   1.000
_cell.length_b   1.000
_cell.length_c   1.000
_cell.angle_alpha   90.00
_cell.angle_beta   90.00
_cell.angle_gamma   90.00
#
_symmetry.space_group_name_H-M   'P 1'
#
loop_
_entity.id
_entity.type
_entity.pdbx_description
1 polymer ?
#
loop_
_entity_poly.entity_id
_entity_poly.type
_entity_poly.pdbx_seq_one_letter_code
_entity_poly.pdbx_strand_id
1 'polypeptide(L)' 'MFGQLLHDKRTAKNLTMQQLANLLSAKYNTKISSSMIFRWEKGAAPSLKALFIVAIELQIDLNQLATLVADSNRVN' A
#
# COMPACT_ATOMS: atom_id res chain seq x y z
N MET A 1 7.33 -0.63 7.39
CA MET A 1 7.04 -1.94 6.77
C MET A 1 6.07 -1.83 5.59
N PHE A 2 4.82 -1.40 5.78
CA PHE A 2 3.86 -1.32 4.67
C PHE A 2 4.28 -0.35 3.55
N GLY A 3 4.74 0.86 3.90
CA GLY A 3 5.15 1.86 2.90
C GLY A 3 6.27 1.39 1.97
N GLN A 4 7.27 0.70 2.52
CA GLN A 4 8.35 0.10 1.71
C GLN A 4 7.81 -1.02 0.81
N LEU A 5 6.98 -1.92 1.36
CA LEU A 5 6.40 -3.00 0.57
C LEU A 5 5.50 -2.48 -0.57
N LEU A 6 4.72 -1.43 -0.32
CA LEU A 6 3.95 -0.72 -1.34
C LEU A 6 4.87 -0.18 -2.45
N HIS A 7 5.96 0.49 -2.07
CA HIS A 7 6.95 0.99 -3.01
C HIS A 7 7.51 -0.12 -3.90
N ASP A 8 8.01 -1.20 -3.28
CA ASP A 8 8.67 -2.30 -3.96
C ASP A 8 7.71 -3.03 -4.93
N LYS A 9 6.47 -3.27 -4.50
CA LYS A 9 5.46 -3.92 -5.35
C LYS A 9 5.02 -3.01 -6.50
N ARG A 10 4.93 -1.69 -6.28
CA ARG A 10 4.60 -0.74 -7.34
C ARG A 10 5.70 -0.68 -8.39
N THR A 11 6.97 -0.56 -7.96
CA THR A 11 8.12 -0.47 -8.88
C THR A 11 8.38 -1.78 -9.60
N ALA A 12 8.16 -2.94 -8.97
CA ALA A 12 8.22 -4.25 -9.63
C ALA A 12 7.20 -4.40 -10.78
N LYS A 13 6.07 -3.67 -10.70
CA LYS A 13 5.07 -3.58 -11.78
C LYS A 13 5.35 -2.45 -12.78
N ASN A 14 6.49 -1.76 -12.68
CA ASN A 14 6.86 -0.59 -13.49
C ASN A 14 5.83 0.54 -13.47
N LEU A 15 5.10 0.70 -12.36
CA LEU A 15 4.10 1.74 -12.20
C LEU A 15 4.70 3.00 -11.57
N THR A 16 4.44 4.15 -12.15
CA THR A 16 4.58 5.45 -11.46
C THR A 16 3.50 5.59 -10.38
N MET A 17 3.68 6.53 -9.44
CA MET A 17 2.65 6.82 -8.43
C MET A 17 1.35 7.31 -9.08
N GLN A 18 1.43 8.12 -10.14
CA GLN A 18 0.26 8.56 -10.91
C GLN A 18 -0.40 7.38 -11.64
N GLN A 19 0.43 6.52 -12.24
CA GLN A 19 0.15 5.15 -12.71
C GLN A 19 -0.85 4.43 -11.80
N LEU A 20 -0.37 4.17 -10.59
CA LEU A 20 -1.10 3.43 -9.57
C LEU A 20 -2.36 4.18 -9.10
N ALA A 21 -2.25 5.49 -8.85
CA ALA A 21 -3.37 6.30 -8.38
C ALA A 21 -4.55 6.28 -9.36
N ASN A 22 -4.28 6.44 -10.66
CA ASN A 22 -5.29 6.38 -11.71
C ASN A 22 -5.95 4.99 -11.77
N LEU A 23 -5.13 3.93 -11.70
CA LEU A 23 -5.60 2.55 -11.74
C LEU A 23 -6.52 2.22 -10.56
N LEU A 24 -6.12 2.60 -9.33
CA LEU A 24 -6.92 2.35 -8.13
C LEU A 24 -8.20 3.19 -8.12
N SER A 25 -8.12 4.44 -8.55
CA SER A 25 -9.27 5.33 -8.60
C SER A 25 -10.32 4.84 -9.60
N ALA A 26 -9.89 4.42 -10.79
CA ALA A 26 -10.76 3.90 -11.84
C ALA A 26 -11.40 2.56 -11.46
N LYS A 27 -10.61 1.60 -10.97
CA LYS A 27 -11.09 0.23 -10.70
C LYS A 27 -12.02 0.12 -9.50
N TYR A 28 -11.77 0.92 -8.46
CA TYR A 28 -12.51 0.84 -7.20
C TYR A 28 -13.46 2.02 -6.96
N ASN A 29 -13.63 2.91 -7.95
CA ASN A 29 -14.40 4.15 -7.85
C ASN A 29 -14.03 4.95 -6.59
N THR A 30 -12.72 5.25 -6.46
CA THR A 30 -12.17 5.97 -5.31
C THR A 30 -11.40 7.22 -5.74
N LYS A 31 -11.11 8.12 -4.79
CA LYS A 31 -10.29 9.31 -5.03
C LYS A 31 -8.91 9.14 -4.41
N ILE A 32 -8.10 8.25 -4.98
CA ILE A 32 -6.71 8.05 -4.56
C ILE A 32 -5.80 8.87 -5.47
N SER A 33 -5.03 9.79 -4.90
CA SER A 33 -4.09 10.63 -5.67
C SER A 33 -2.65 10.12 -5.57
N SER A 34 -1.80 10.55 -6.50
CA SER A 34 -0.36 10.26 -6.47
C SER A 34 0.32 10.76 -5.19
N SER A 35 -0.10 11.91 -4.67
CA SER A 35 0.38 12.42 -3.37
C SER A 35 -0.01 11.52 -2.20
N MET A 36 -1.16 10.84 -2.24
CA MET A 36 -1.53 9.85 -1.23
C MET A 36 -0.60 8.65 -1.28
N ILE A 37 -0.35 8.11 -2.49
CA ILE A 37 0.61 7.02 -2.70
C ILE A 37 1.99 7.40 -2.15
N PHE A 38 2.51 8.58 -2.51
CA PHE A 38 3.79 9.09 -2.01
C PHE A 38 3.85 9.10 -0.48
N ARG A 39 2.83 9.67 0.18
CA ARG A 39 2.79 9.72 1.65
C ARG A 39 2.75 8.32 2.26
N TRP A 40 2.00 7.39 1.68
CA TRP A 40 1.93 6.02 2.17
C TRP A 40 3.27 5.29 2.04
N GLU A 41 3.99 5.49 0.94
CA GLU A 41 5.35 4.96 0.77
C GLU A 41 6.33 5.55 1.79
N LYS A 42 6.14 6.81 2.18
CA LYS A 42 6.90 7.47 3.25
C LYS A 42 6.44 7.13 4.66
N GLY A 43 5.44 6.25 4.82
CA GLY A 43 5.01 5.73 6.11
C GLY A 43 3.75 6.37 6.69
N ALA A 44 3.08 7.28 5.97
CA ALA A 44 1.76 7.74 6.40
C ALA A 44 0.75 6.60 6.36
N ALA A 45 -0.10 6.50 7.37
CA ALA A 45 -1.11 5.45 7.42
C ALA A 45 -2.22 5.70 6.36
N PRO A 46 -2.49 4.73 5.46
CA PRO A 46 -3.71 4.75 4.66
C PRO A 46 -4.95 4.49 5.52
N SER A 47 -6.12 4.90 5.03
CA SER A 47 -7.37 4.38 5.62
C SER A 47 -7.48 2.88 5.40
N LEU A 48 -8.23 2.18 6.25
CA LEU A 48 -8.38 0.73 6.14
C LEU A 48 -8.90 0.30 4.74
N LYS A 49 -9.87 1.04 4.20
CA LYS A 49 -10.37 0.81 2.82
C LYS A 49 -9.26 0.92 1.78
N ALA A 50 -8.44 1.97 1.87
CA ALA A 50 -7.33 2.17 0.93
C ALA A 50 -6.24 1.10 1.09
N LEU A 51 -5.95 0.66 2.32
CA LEU A 51 -5.03 -0.44 2.60
C LEU A 51 -5.45 -1.72 1.86
N PHE A 52 -6.72 -2.13 1.99
CA PHE A 52 -7.23 -3.33 1.31
C PHE A 52 -7.21 -3.19 -0.22
N ILE A 53 -7.63 -2.04 -0.75
CA ILE A 53 -7.59 -1.77 -2.19
C ILE A 53 -6.18 -1.94 -2.76
N VAL A 54 -5.19 -1.32 -2.12
CA VAL A 54 -3.79 -1.41 -2.52
C VAL A 54 -3.28 -2.84 -2.39
N ALA A 55 -3.63 -3.52 -1.29
CA ALA A 55 -3.16 -4.87 -1.04
C ALA A 55 -3.68 -5.87 -2.07
N ILE A 56 -4.95 -5.78 -2.44
CA ILE A 56 -5.55 -6.62 -3.49
C ILE A 56 -4.85 -6.36 -4.83
N GLU A 57 -4.67 -5.10 -5.21
CA GLU A 57 -4.12 -4.75 -6.53
C GLU A 57 -2.65 -5.13 -6.71
N LEU A 58 -1.88 -4.97 -5.64
CA LEU A 58 -0.44 -5.25 -5.62
C LEU A 58 -0.12 -6.64 -5.10
N GLN A 59 -1.13 -7.45 -4.79
CA GLN A 59 -0.98 -8.80 -4.23
C GLN A 59 -0.06 -8.80 -3.01
N ILE A 60 -0.35 -7.90 -2.07
CA ILE A 60 0.31 -7.83 -0.77
C ILE A 60 -0.46 -8.72 0.20
N ASP A 61 0.24 -9.66 0.82
CA ASP A 61 -0.31 -10.48 1.88
C ASP A 61 -0.37 -9.68 3.19
N LEU A 62 -1.59 -9.28 3.57
CA LEU A 62 -1.82 -8.53 4.81
C LEU A 62 -1.65 -9.40 6.06
N ASN A 63 -1.80 -10.72 5.97
CA ASN A 63 -1.57 -11.61 7.12
C ASN A 63 -0.09 -11.63 7.48
N GLN A 64 0.78 -11.73 6.46
CA GLN A 64 2.23 -11.63 6.68
C GLN A 64 2.62 -10.31 7.35
N LEU A 65 2.03 -9.20 6.91
CA LEU A 65 2.25 -7.90 7.54
C LEU A 65 1.77 -7.87 9.00
N ALA A 66 0.60 -8.45 9.29
CA ALA A 66 0.06 -8.52 10.64
C ALA A 66 0.95 -9.37 11.57
N THR A 67 1.43 -10.52 11.10
CA THR A 67 2.36 -11.38 11.85
C THR A 67 3.66 -10.65 12.16
N LEU A 68 4.24 -9.95 11.19
CA LEU A 68 5.48 -9.20 11.40
C LEU A 68 5.34 -8.10 12.45
N VAL A 69 4.21 -7.39 12.46
CA VAL A 69 3.92 -6.38 13.48
C VAL A 69 3.71 -7.04 14.85
N ALA A 70 2.94 -8.12 14.92
CA ALA A 70 2.70 -8.85 16.16
C ALA A 70 3.99 -9.38 16.78
N ASP A 71 4.91 -9.91 15.96
CA ASP A 71 6.19 -10.43 16.43
C ASP A 71 7.17 -9.33 16.81
N SER A 72 7.18 -8.20 16.09
CA SER A 72 7.98 -7.01 16.47
C SER A 72 7.59 -6.45 17.84
N ASN A 73 6.31 -6.58 18.23
CA ASN A 73 5.80 -6.14 19.53
C ASN A 73 6.04 -7.14 20.66
N ARG A 74 6.50 -8.37 20.37
CA ARG A 74 6.84 -9.38 21.39
C ARG A 74 8.26 -9.23 21.95
N VAL A 75 9.12 -8.49 21.26
CA VAL A 75 10.54 -8.31 21.62
C VAL A 75 10.79 -6.98 22.34
N ASN A 76 9.71 -6.23 22.64
CA ASN A 76 9.71 -5.04 23.50
C ASN A 76 8.95 -5.34 24.79
#